data_AF-A0A843LCG8-F1
#
_entry.id   AF-A0A843LCG8-F1
#
_cell.length_a   1.000
_cell.length_b   1.000
_cell.length_c   1.000
_cell.angle_alpha   90.00
_cell.angle_beta   90.00
_cell.angle_gamma   90.00
#
_symmetry.space_group_name_H-M   'P 1'
#
loop_
_entity.id
_entity.type
_entity.pdbx_description
1 polymer ?
#
loop_
_entity_poly.entity_id
_entity_poly.type
_entity_poly.pdbx_seq_one_letter_code
_entity_poly.pdbx_strand_id
1 'polypeptide(L)'
;MRILLPTGTATAGIVKAAAEQFAGRHEMDVVATGEIAAFLSPRDLRRLLASGDYDMVIVSGMCTASFADVERATGVPVYRGPRHAADLALILPMLDTITLSRTLPADEFLAERRREEAYRQVAHREAEAEPDFVIRGLKIGGSSRMKVLAEIMDAHMRDDLLADVRRFFEAGADIVDLGFGFDATAEDVRRCFSALSGVKAPLAVDTQDPDLIEAALNRADLVLSLHEGNIPLIGRAVADAGAAAVVVPRERTLAENVAAAREVGVRHLIADPLLLPVGSGLTGSLARFSDAPRPLFFGAGNVVELLDADSPGSNALLAGMAHEVGAAVIFTSEHSDKTQGSVAEMRRATEMMALMTGRPYPKDLGLDLLILKEKRRRREPPLDYESVMEASPAPDEVVYDPLGCIRIGVEGDFIVAVHRGRAVRGKCWEDVFCALLSNGSLSRLDHAAYLGKELYKAELAIRLGRSFEQDGPF
;
A
#
# COMPACT_ATOMS: atom_id res chain seq x y z
N MET A 1 14.31 30.27 -20.08
CA MET A 1 14.66 30.41 -18.66
C MET A 1 16.13 30.07 -18.50
N ARG A 2 16.85 30.83 -17.68
CA ARG A 2 18.22 30.54 -17.26
C ARG A 2 18.21 29.91 -15.88
N ILE A 3 18.71 28.68 -15.79
CA ILE A 3 18.57 27.80 -14.62
C ILE A 3 19.95 27.49 -14.05
N LEU A 4 20.14 27.70 -12.75
CA LEU A 4 21.34 27.28 -12.05
C LEU A 4 21.16 25.85 -11.50
N LEU A 5 22.09 24.96 -11.83
CA LEU A 5 22.16 23.57 -11.38
C LEU A 5 23.43 23.35 -10.53
N PRO A 6 23.44 23.75 -9.25
CA PRO A 6 24.55 23.48 -8.36
C PRO A 6 24.62 21.98 -8.02
N THR A 7 25.79 21.38 -8.18
CA THR A 7 26.01 19.93 -8.00
C THR A 7 27.38 19.60 -7.41
N GLY A 8 27.64 18.35 -7.01
CA GLY A 8 28.95 17.92 -6.53
C GLY A 8 29.82 17.36 -7.66
N THR A 9 31.15 17.43 -7.54
CA THR A 9 32.08 16.93 -8.58
C THR A 9 31.80 15.47 -8.97
N ALA A 10 31.43 14.62 -8.01
CA ALA A 10 31.10 13.20 -8.25
C ALA A 10 29.88 13.00 -9.17
N THR A 11 28.99 13.97 -9.27
CA THR A 11 27.74 13.89 -10.06
C THR A 11 27.67 14.92 -11.18
N ALA A 12 28.68 15.78 -11.32
CA ALA A 12 28.72 16.85 -12.31
C ALA A 12 28.61 16.34 -13.74
N GLY A 13 29.26 15.21 -14.07
CA GLY A 13 29.15 14.59 -15.39
C GLY A 13 27.71 14.18 -15.74
N ILE A 14 26.98 13.62 -14.78
CA ILE A 14 25.59 13.19 -14.96
C ILE A 14 24.67 14.40 -15.12
N VAL A 15 24.82 15.41 -14.27
CA VAL A 15 24.01 16.64 -14.32
C VAL A 15 24.27 17.42 -15.61
N LYS A 16 25.52 17.48 -16.06
CA LYS A 16 25.88 18.13 -17.32
C LYS A 16 25.29 17.40 -18.53
N ALA A 17 25.37 16.08 -18.57
CA ALA A 17 24.74 15.29 -19.61
C ALA A 17 23.21 15.50 -19.65
N ALA A 18 22.56 15.58 -18.48
CA ALA A 18 21.13 15.90 -18.39
C ALA A 18 20.84 17.33 -18.89
N ALA A 19 21.63 18.33 -18.51
CA ALA A 19 21.46 19.71 -18.95
C ALA A 19 21.66 19.84 -20.48
N GLU A 20 22.67 19.18 -21.04
CA GLU A 20 22.97 19.18 -22.48
C GLU A 20 21.83 18.58 -23.31
N GLN A 21 21.15 17.54 -22.80
CA GLN A 21 19.95 16.99 -23.45
C GLN A 21 18.80 18.01 -23.59
N PHE A 22 18.78 19.04 -22.74
CA PHE A 22 17.70 20.04 -22.68
C PHE A 22 18.16 21.47 -22.98
N ALA A 23 19.39 21.65 -23.45
CA ALA A 23 19.99 22.96 -23.74
C ALA A 23 19.23 23.79 -24.80
N GLY A 24 18.36 23.15 -25.60
CA GLY A 24 17.50 23.83 -26.59
C GLY A 24 16.22 24.45 -26.03
N ARG A 25 15.84 24.19 -24.76
CA ARG A 25 14.62 24.73 -24.13
C ARG A 25 14.93 25.71 -23.01
N HIS A 26 15.97 25.44 -22.23
CA HIS A 26 16.42 26.30 -21.15
C HIS A 26 17.93 26.43 -21.21
N GLU A 27 18.44 27.60 -20.83
CA GLU A 27 19.86 27.81 -20.61
C GLU A 27 20.17 27.30 -19.20
N MET A 28 21.10 26.34 -19.08
CA MET A 28 21.35 25.65 -17.81
C MET A 28 22.83 25.73 -17.45
N ASP A 29 23.13 26.40 -16.34
CA ASP A 29 24.49 26.52 -15.83
C ASP A 29 24.72 25.45 -14.75
N VAL A 30 25.56 24.45 -15.07
CA VAL A 30 25.95 23.40 -14.12
C VAL A 30 27.21 23.83 -13.39
N VAL A 31 27.12 24.04 -12.08
CA VAL A 31 28.25 24.49 -11.26
C VAL A 31 28.59 23.45 -10.22
N ALA A 32 29.82 22.95 -10.24
CA ALA A 32 30.31 22.03 -9.22
C ALA A 32 30.69 22.78 -7.93
N THR A 33 30.01 22.46 -6.84
CA THR A 33 30.18 23.04 -5.50
C THR A 33 30.63 21.93 -4.55
N GLY A 34 31.94 21.77 -4.38
CA GLY A 34 32.51 20.70 -3.56
C GLY A 34 32.28 19.29 -4.13
N GLU A 35 32.52 18.27 -3.31
CA GLU A 35 32.44 16.86 -3.74
C GLU A 35 30.99 16.33 -3.80
N ILE A 36 30.13 16.76 -2.88
CA ILE A 36 28.77 16.23 -2.69
C ILE A 36 27.73 17.34 -2.83
N ALA A 37 26.79 17.18 -3.78
CA ALA A 37 25.74 18.17 -4.07
C ALA A 37 24.84 18.49 -2.86
N ALA A 38 24.57 17.49 -2.01
CA ALA A 38 23.69 17.62 -0.85
C ALA A 38 24.18 18.64 0.19
N PHE A 39 25.48 18.96 0.20
CA PHE A 39 26.10 19.87 1.18
C PHE A 39 26.09 21.35 0.77
N LEU A 40 25.40 21.70 -0.33
CA LEU A 40 25.25 23.10 -0.75
C LEU A 40 24.66 23.97 0.37
N SER A 41 25.38 25.02 0.77
CA SER A 41 24.91 25.95 1.80
C SER A 41 24.17 27.17 1.20
N PRO A 42 23.25 27.83 1.93
CA PRO A 42 22.64 29.08 1.50
C PRO A 42 23.65 30.18 1.17
N ARG A 43 24.80 30.20 1.87
CA ARG A 43 25.88 31.16 1.63
C ARG A 43 26.56 30.89 0.28
N ASP A 44 26.83 29.64 -0.03
CA ASP A 44 27.45 29.26 -1.31
C ASP A 44 26.49 29.51 -2.46
N LEU A 45 25.20 29.18 -2.29
CA LEU A 45 24.19 29.49 -3.29
C LEU A 45 24.06 31.00 -3.54
N ARG A 46 24.05 31.84 -2.49
CA ARG A 46 24.06 33.30 -2.65
C ARG A 46 25.26 33.80 -3.46
N ARG A 47 26.44 33.20 -3.28
CA ARG A 47 27.64 33.57 -4.05
C ARG A 47 27.51 33.18 -5.53
N LEU A 48 26.95 32.01 -5.81
CA LEU A 48 26.69 31.57 -7.19
C LEU A 48 25.67 32.49 -7.87
N LEU A 49 24.61 32.85 -7.17
CA LEU A 49 23.60 33.78 -7.66
C LEU A 49 24.12 35.21 -7.82
N ALA A 50 25.21 35.58 -7.14
CA ALA A 50 25.87 36.86 -7.37
C ALA A 50 26.69 36.90 -8.68
N SER A 51 26.93 35.73 -9.30
CA SER A 51 27.75 35.62 -10.52
C SER A 51 26.95 35.65 -11.82
N GLY A 52 25.62 35.71 -11.76
CA GLY A 52 24.77 35.85 -12.95
C GLY A 52 23.28 35.94 -12.62
N ASP A 53 22.50 36.39 -13.60
CA ASP A 53 21.03 36.44 -13.49
C ASP A 53 20.43 35.08 -13.82
N TYR A 54 19.65 34.54 -12.87
CA TYR A 54 18.98 33.24 -12.98
C TYR A 54 17.48 33.41 -12.74
N ASP A 55 16.66 32.73 -13.56
CA ASP A 55 15.21 32.69 -13.37
C ASP A 55 14.82 31.72 -12.25
N MET A 56 15.64 30.69 -12.03
CA MET A 56 15.47 29.73 -10.94
C MET A 56 16.74 28.93 -10.65
N VAL A 57 16.75 28.31 -9.48
CA VAL A 57 17.77 27.34 -9.08
C VAL A 57 17.11 25.99 -8.80
N ILE A 58 17.72 24.90 -9.27
CA ILE A 58 17.31 23.55 -8.89
C ILE A 58 18.46 22.89 -8.12
N VAL A 59 18.31 22.81 -6.79
CA VAL A 59 19.30 22.18 -5.91
C VAL A 59 19.04 20.68 -5.78
N SER A 60 20.00 19.91 -5.27
CA SER A 60 19.77 18.48 -5.00
C SER A 60 18.57 18.25 -4.07
N GLY A 61 17.76 17.23 -4.37
CA GLY A 61 16.68 16.79 -3.48
C GLY A 61 17.17 16.23 -2.14
N MET A 62 18.47 15.93 -2.01
CA MET A 62 19.10 15.48 -0.76
C MET A 62 19.56 16.64 0.14
N CYS A 63 19.51 17.89 -0.36
CA CYS A 63 19.89 19.05 0.44
C CYS A 63 18.89 19.24 1.59
N THR A 64 19.36 19.33 2.83
CA THR A 64 18.50 19.58 4.00
C THR A 64 18.37 21.07 4.36
N ALA A 65 19.28 21.93 3.86
CA ALA A 65 19.28 23.37 4.14
C ALA A 65 18.08 24.10 3.52
N SER A 66 17.47 25.06 4.24
CA SER A 66 16.44 25.94 3.68
C SER A 66 17.07 27.08 2.87
N PHE A 67 16.51 27.35 1.68
CA PHE A 67 16.95 28.42 0.80
C PHE A 67 15.97 29.60 0.75
N ALA A 68 14.94 29.63 1.60
CA ALA A 68 13.95 30.71 1.64
C ALA A 68 14.59 32.09 1.84
N ASP A 69 15.64 32.19 2.66
CA ASP A 69 16.38 33.44 2.88
C ASP A 69 17.24 33.84 1.69
N VAL A 70 17.63 32.88 0.86
CA VAL A 70 18.31 33.16 -0.41
C VAL A 70 17.28 33.73 -1.38
N GLU A 71 16.16 33.02 -1.55
CA GLU A 71 15.05 33.45 -2.42
C GLU A 71 14.51 34.83 -2.02
N ARG A 72 14.31 35.11 -0.72
CA ARG A 72 13.90 36.45 -0.25
C ARG A 72 14.92 37.54 -0.55
N ALA A 73 16.21 37.23 -0.53
CA ALA A 73 17.28 38.20 -0.72
C ALA A 73 17.62 38.43 -2.20
N THR A 74 17.52 37.39 -3.03
CA THR A 74 17.87 37.44 -4.46
C THR A 74 16.67 37.60 -5.37
N GLY A 75 15.46 37.30 -4.88
CA GLY A 75 14.25 37.22 -5.71
C GLY A 75 14.18 35.99 -6.60
N VAL A 76 15.22 35.15 -6.63
CA VAL A 76 15.31 33.97 -7.49
C VAL A 76 14.71 32.76 -6.77
N PRO A 77 13.67 32.11 -7.32
CA PRO A 77 13.06 30.94 -6.71
C PRO A 77 14.02 29.75 -6.67
N VAL A 78 14.08 29.07 -5.52
CA VAL A 78 14.95 27.90 -5.31
C VAL A 78 14.10 26.65 -5.11
N TYR A 79 14.18 25.74 -6.05
CA TYR A 79 13.42 24.50 -6.06
C TYR A 79 14.28 23.29 -5.71
N ARG A 80 13.64 22.26 -5.16
CA ARG A 80 14.26 20.95 -4.94
C ARG A 80 14.17 20.13 -6.21
N GLY A 81 15.33 19.69 -6.70
CA GLY A 81 15.45 18.68 -7.75
C GLY A 81 15.28 17.26 -7.19
N PRO A 82 15.63 16.22 -7.98
CA PRO A 82 15.55 14.84 -7.52
C PRO A 82 16.63 14.54 -6.46
N ARG A 83 16.37 13.53 -5.62
CA ARG A 83 17.40 12.99 -4.72
C ARG A 83 18.60 12.39 -5.46
N HIS A 84 18.39 11.82 -6.65
CA HIS A 84 19.44 11.24 -7.48
C HIS A 84 19.65 12.03 -8.76
N ALA A 85 20.90 12.40 -9.04
CA ALA A 85 21.26 13.21 -10.20
C ALA A 85 20.83 12.58 -11.55
N ALA A 86 20.80 11.25 -11.64
CA ALA A 86 20.38 10.53 -12.83
C ALA A 86 18.90 10.78 -13.20
N ASP A 87 18.06 11.12 -12.22
CA ASP A 87 16.63 11.37 -12.45
C ASP A 87 16.35 12.81 -12.90
N LEU A 88 17.37 13.68 -12.93
CA LEU A 88 17.21 15.08 -13.33
C LEU A 88 16.71 15.20 -14.78
N ALA A 89 17.20 14.33 -15.68
CA ALA A 89 16.75 14.27 -17.07
C ALA A 89 15.24 13.97 -17.21
N LEU A 90 14.62 13.34 -16.21
CA LEU A 90 13.18 13.07 -16.20
C LEU A 90 12.35 14.28 -15.77
N ILE A 91 12.96 15.22 -15.05
CA ILE A 91 12.27 16.37 -14.43
C ILE A 91 12.38 17.63 -15.29
N LEU A 92 13.56 17.89 -15.86
CA LEU A 92 13.82 19.06 -16.70
C LEU A 92 12.76 19.31 -17.79
N PRO A 93 12.26 18.30 -18.56
CA PRO A 93 11.23 18.54 -19.57
C PRO A 93 9.86 18.95 -19.01
N MET A 94 9.62 18.80 -17.70
CA MET A 94 8.34 19.11 -17.08
C MET A 94 8.25 20.56 -16.55
N LEU A 95 9.37 21.28 -16.45
CA LEU A 95 9.46 22.60 -15.81
C LEU A 95 8.55 23.68 -16.41
N ASP A 96 8.17 23.54 -17.68
CA ASP A 96 7.22 24.45 -18.34
C ASP A 96 5.76 24.27 -17.88
N THR A 97 5.46 23.10 -17.33
CA THR A 97 4.09 22.68 -16.96
C THR A 97 3.87 22.54 -15.47
N ILE A 98 4.96 22.43 -14.70
CA ILE A 98 4.91 22.23 -13.26
C ILE A 98 5.82 23.24 -12.57
N THR A 99 5.35 23.73 -11.43
CA THR A 99 6.22 24.40 -10.47
C THR A 99 6.68 23.37 -9.44
N LEU A 100 8.00 23.14 -9.34
CA LEU A 100 8.58 22.23 -8.37
C LEU A 100 8.38 22.72 -6.93
N SER A 101 8.52 21.81 -5.96
CA SER A 101 8.43 22.17 -4.54
C SER A 101 9.71 22.84 -4.05
N ARG A 102 9.56 23.76 -3.10
CA ARG A 102 10.68 24.38 -2.36
C ARG A 102 11.16 23.50 -1.20
N THR A 103 10.34 22.54 -0.78
CA THR A 103 10.56 21.72 0.43
C THR A 103 10.65 20.24 0.15
N LEU A 104 9.80 19.70 -0.75
CA LEU A 104 9.79 18.29 -1.09
C LEU A 104 10.73 18.00 -2.26
N PRO A 105 11.53 16.93 -2.24
CA PRO A 105 12.29 16.48 -3.40
C PRO A 105 11.39 16.30 -4.63
N ALA A 106 11.90 16.63 -5.82
CA ALA A 106 11.09 16.57 -7.04
C ALA A 106 10.54 15.18 -7.34
N ASP A 107 11.28 14.11 -7.01
CA ASP A 107 10.83 12.73 -7.18
C ASP A 107 9.60 12.39 -6.32
N GLU A 108 9.58 12.86 -5.07
CA GLU A 108 8.47 12.69 -4.13
C GLU A 108 7.28 13.57 -4.50
N PHE A 109 7.52 14.87 -4.75
CA PHE A 109 6.49 15.82 -5.17
C PHE A 109 5.74 15.36 -6.42
N LEU A 110 6.47 14.86 -7.41
CA LEU A 110 5.87 14.33 -8.64
C LEU A 110 5.06 13.05 -8.39
N ALA A 111 5.52 12.17 -7.49
CA ALA A 111 4.80 10.96 -7.14
C ALA A 111 3.45 11.30 -6.47
N GLU A 112 3.42 12.23 -5.52
CA GLU A 112 2.20 12.66 -4.84
C GLU A 112 1.18 13.29 -5.79
N ARG A 113 1.64 14.20 -6.66
CA ARG A 113 0.78 14.85 -7.65
C ARG A 113 0.13 13.85 -8.61
N ARG A 114 0.90 12.86 -9.08
CA ARG A 114 0.38 11.77 -9.91
C ARG A 114 -0.66 10.94 -9.18
N ARG A 115 -0.43 10.65 -7.89
CA ARG A 115 -1.39 9.93 -7.04
C ARG A 115 -2.70 10.70 -6.86
N GLU A 116 -2.63 12.00 -6.56
CA GLU A 116 -3.82 12.86 -6.43
C GLU A 116 -4.62 12.96 -7.73
N GLU A 117 -3.92 13.09 -8.86
CA GLU A 117 -4.56 13.10 -10.18
C GLU A 117 -5.23 11.75 -10.48
N ALA A 118 -4.56 10.65 -10.18
CA ALA A 118 -5.11 9.30 -10.30
C ALA A 118 -6.41 9.15 -9.51
N TYR A 119 -6.44 9.54 -8.23
CA TYR A 119 -7.67 9.48 -7.42
C TYR A 119 -8.80 10.36 -7.96
N ARG A 120 -8.47 11.58 -8.43
CA ARG A 120 -9.47 12.46 -9.06
C ARG A 120 -10.06 11.83 -10.33
N GLN A 121 -9.23 11.21 -11.15
CA GLN A 121 -9.69 10.50 -12.35
C GLN A 121 -10.61 9.33 -12.01
N VAL A 122 -10.25 8.52 -11.00
CA VAL A 122 -11.10 7.42 -10.53
C VAL A 122 -12.46 7.94 -10.04
N ALA A 123 -12.47 8.98 -9.20
CA ALA A 123 -13.70 9.56 -8.67
C ALA A 123 -14.60 10.16 -9.76
N HIS A 124 -13.99 10.85 -10.73
CA HIS A 124 -14.71 11.42 -11.87
C HIS A 124 -15.35 10.32 -12.73
N ARG A 125 -14.59 9.27 -13.07
CA ARG A 125 -15.11 8.11 -13.82
C ARG A 125 -16.26 7.43 -13.09
N GLU A 126 -16.12 7.24 -11.78
CA GLU A 126 -17.19 6.66 -10.96
C GLU A 126 -18.45 7.54 -10.91
N ALA A 127 -18.30 8.86 -10.88
CA ALA A 127 -19.43 9.78 -10.88
C ALA A 127 -20.22 9.72 -12.20
N GLU A 128 -19.51 9.64 -13.33
CA GLU A 128 -20.11 9.56 -14.68
C GLU A 128 -20.58 8.15 -15.08
N ALA A 129 -20.16 7.12 -14.35
CA ALA A 129 -20.49 5.75 -14.67
C ALA A 129 -22.00 5.46 -14.60
N GLU A 130 -22.48 4.70 -15.59
CA GLU A 130 -23.80 4.09 -15.62
C GLU A 130 -23.72 2.67 -15.03
N PRO A 131 -24.42 2.38 -13.91
CA PRO A 131 -24.45 1.04 -13.31
C PRO A 131 -25.55 0.15 -13.88
N ASP A 132 -25.42 -1.16 -13.67
CA ASP A 132 -26.52 -2.11 -13.89
C ASP A 132 -27.63 -1.92 -12.83
N PHE A 133 -27.24 -1.68 -11.57
CA PHE A 133 -28.16 -1.34 -10.47
C PHE A 133 -27.44 -0.62 -9.31
N VAL A 134 -28.20 -0.20 -8.30
CA VAL A 134 -27.70 0.56 -7.15
C VAL A 134 -28.13 -0.08 -5.83
N ILE A 135 -27.19 -0.30 -4.91
CA ILE A 135 -27.44 -0.76 -3.53
C ILE A 135 -27.09 0.37 -2.57
N ARG A 136 -28.06 0.94 -1.85
CA ARG A 136 -27.86 2.07 -0.90
C ARG A 136 -26.97 3.22 -1.45
N GLY A 137 -27.13 3.56 -2.72
CA GLY A 137 -26.33 4.59 -3.39
C GLY A 137 -25.01 4.10 -4.00
N LEU A 138 -24.61 2.85 -3.75
CA LEU A 138 -23.47 2.21 -4.39
C LEU A 138 -23.86 1.66 -5.77
N LYS A 139 -23.20 2.15 -6.81
CA LYS A 139 -23.31 1.70 -8.21
C LYS A 139 -22.70 0.30 -8.36
N ILE A 140 -23.40 -0.66 -8.98
CA ILE A 140 -22.87 -2.00 -9.26
C ILE A 140 -22.93 -2.28 -10.75
N GLY A 141 -21.83 -2.78 -11.31
CA GLY A 141 -21.75 -3.22 -12.70
C GLY A 141 -21.79 -2.09 -13.74
N GLY A 142 -22.11 -2.43 -14.99
CA GLY A 142 -22.07 -1.51 -16.12
C GLY A 142 -20.67 -0.91 -16.34
N SER A 143 -20.59 0.42 -16.38
CA SER A 143 -19.32 1.18 -16.52
C SER A 143 -18.75 1.66 -15.17
N SER A 144 -19.40 1.31 -14.06
CA SER A 144 -18.92 1.61 -12.71
C SER A 144 -17.62 0.88 -12.43
N ARG A 145 -16.75 1.44 -11.58
CA ARG A 145 -15.57 0.70 -11.14
C ARG A 145 -16.00 -0.55 -10.39
N MET A 146 -15.15 -1.59 -10.46
CA MET A 146 -15.26 -2.81 -9.68
C MET A 146 -15.28 -2.48 -8.17
N LYS A 147 -16.21 -3.09 -7.44
CA LYS A 147 -16.41 -2.86 -6.01
C LYS A 147 -15.68 -3.89 -5.17
N VAL A 148 -15.08 -3.45 -4.08
CA VAL A 148 -14.45 -4.35 -3.11
C VAL A 148 -15.48 -4.77 -2.08
N LEU A 149 -15.75 -6.07 -1.99
CA LEU A 149 -16.50 -6.67 -0.89
C LEU A 149 -15.50 -7.31 0.06
N ALA A 150 -15.58 -6.96 1.35
CA ALA A 150 -14.67 -7.43 2.39
C ALA A 150 -15.42 -8.26 3.44
N GLU A 151 -14.95 -9.49 3.70
CA GLU A 151 -15.57 -10.42 4.66
C GLU A 151 -14.99 -10.28 6.07
N ILE A 152 -15.88 -10.12 7.06
CA ILE A 152 -15.60 -10.36 8.47
C ILE A 152 -16.07 -11.78 8.80
N MET A 153 -15.12 -12.70 8.96
CA MET A 153 -15.39 -14.08 9.37
C MET A 153 -15.88 -14.14 10.83
N ASP A 154 -16.79 -15.07 11.09
CA ASP A 154 -17.38 -15.33 12.40
C ASP A 154 -17.89 -14.05 13.08
N ALA A 155 -18.70 -13.28 12.34
CA ALA A 155 -19.23 -11.99 12.78
C ALA A 155 -19.95 -12.05 14.14
N HIS A 156 -20.58 -13.19 14.46
CA HIS A 156 -21.25 -13.43 15.74
C HIS A 156 -20.31 -13.53 16.94
N MET A 157 -19.03 -13.81 16.70
CA MET A 157 -17.99 -14.00 17.71
C MET A 157 -17.12 -12.75 17.92
N ARG A 158 -17.36 -11.68 17.16
CA ARG A 158 -16.56 -10.46 17.26
C ARG A 158 -16.96 -9.65 18.51
N ASP A 159 -15.97 -9.25 19.28
CA ASP A 159 -16.18 -8.44 20.49
C ASP A 159 -16.80 -7.07 20.17
N ASP A 160 -16.30 -6.39 19.14
CA ASP A 160 -16.83 -5.11 18.65
C ASP A 160 -17.02 -5.15 17.13
N LEU A 161 -18.10 -5.80 16.71
CA LEU A 161 -18.46 -5.94 15.30
C LEU A 161 -18.61 -4.58 14.59
N LEU A 162 -19.11 -3.55 15.28
CA LEU A 162 -19.30 -2.23 14.67
C LEU A 162 -17.96 -1.55 14.39
N ALA A 163 -16.97 -1.70 15.27
CA ALA A 163 -15.62 -1.22 15.04
C ALA A 163 -14.97 -1.92 13.84
N ASP A 164 -15.10 -3.25 13.74
CA ASP A 164 -14.57 -4.03 12.63
C ASP A 164 -15.19 -3.61 11.28
N VAL A 165 -16.51 -3.47 11.23
CA VAL A 165 -17.23 -3.01 10.04
C VAL A 165 -16.75 -1.61 9.61
N ARG A 166 -16.59 -0.69 10.55
CA ARG A 166 -16.08 0.66 10.26
C ARG A 166 -14.65 0.62 9.72
N ARG A 167 -13.78 -0.18 10.34
CA ARG A 167 -12.38 -0.36 9.91
C ARG A 167 -12.29 -0.82 8.45
N PHE A 168 -13.14 -1.75 8.03
CA PHE A 168 -13.16 -2.22 6.63
C PHE A 168 -13.64 -1.17 5.64
N PHE A 169 -14.68 -0.41 5.97
CA PHE A 169 -15.09 0.73 5.11
C PHE A 169 -13.99 1.79 5.02
N GLU A 170 -13.29 2.08 6.13
CA GLU A 170 -12.16 3.01 6.15
C GLU A 170 -10.96 2.48 5.33
N ALA A 171 -10.72 1.18 5.35
CA ALA A 171 -9.69 0.53 4.53
C ALA A 171 -10.05 0.54 3.03
N GLY A 172 -11.32 0.80 2.68
CA GLY A 172 -11.76 0.99 1.29
C GLY A 172 -12.70 -0.08 0.75
N ALA A 173 -13.25 -0.94 1.61
CA ALA A 173 -14.37 -1.80 1.25
C ALA A 173 -15.56 -0.95 0.80
N ASP A 174 -16.25 -1.40 -0.24
CA ASP A 174 -17.51 -0.81 -0.71
C ASP A 174 -18.73 -1.50 -0.10
N ILE A 175 -18.57 -2.79 0.21
CA ILE A 175 -19.55 -3.65 0.88
C ILE A 175 -18.81 -4.42 1.97
N VAL A 176 -19.37 -4.47 3.18
CA VAL A 176 -18.86 -5.35 4.23
C VAL A 176 -19.79 -6.54 4.37
N ASP A 177 -19.21 -7.71 4.29
CA ASP A 177 -19.88 -8.99 4.35
C ASP A 177 -19.65 -9.66 5.70
N LEU A 178 -20.71 -10.23 6.25
CA LEU A 178 -20.68 -10.84 7.57
C LEU A 178 -20.81 -12.35 7.40
N GLY A 179 -19.68 -13.04 7.56
CA GLY A 179 -19.61 -14.49 7.56
C GLY A 179 -20.07 -15.06 8.90
N PHE A 180 -20.88 -16.10 8.86
CA PHE A 180 -21.39 -16.78 10.04
C PHE A 180 -20.92 -18.24 10.05
N GLY A 181 -20.22 -18.62 11.12
CA GLY A 181 -19.78 -20.00 11.37
C GLY A 181 -20.95 -20.97 11.53
N PHE A 182 -20.64 -22.27 11.50
CA PHE A 182 -21.63 -23.36 11.57
C PHE A 182 -22.41 -23.41 12.91
N ASP A 183 -21.89 -22.76 13.95
CA ASP A 183 -22.48 -22.68 15.28
C ASP A 183 -23.39 -21.45 15.47
N ALA A 184 -23.48 -20.57 14.47
CA ALA A 184 -24.30 -19.37 14.52
C ALA A 184 -25.79 -19.70 14.49
N THR A 185 -26.57 -19.01 15.34
CA THR A 185 -28.03 -19.12 15.35
C THR A 185 -28.69 -17.93 14.66
N ALA A 186 -29.97 -18.07 14.29
CA ALA A 186 -30.76 -16.96 13.76
C ALA A 186 -30.85 -15.77 14.74
N GLU A 187 -30.73 -16.01 16.05
CA GLU A 187 -30.69 -14.94 17.05
C GLU A 187 -29.36 -14.17 17.02
N ASP A 188 -28.25 -14.88 16.85
CA ASP A 188 -26.93 -14.25 16.69
C ASP A 188 -26.88 -13.36 15.46
N VAL A 189 -27.42 -13.83 14.33
CA VAL A 189 -27.50 -13.06 13.08
C VAL A 189 -28.36 -11.80 13.28
N ARG A 190 -29.56 -11.94 13.87
CA ARG A 190 -30.43 -10.78 14.18
C ARG A 190 -29.72 -9.78 15.09
N ARG A 191 -28.99 -10.25 16.10
CA ARG A 191 -28.20 -9.41 17.01
C ARG A 191 -27.16 -8.60 16.23
N CYS A 192 -26.37 -9.27 15.38
CA CYS A 192 -25.31 -8.65 14.59
C CYS A 192 -25.87 -7.56 13.66
N PHE A 193 -26.89 -7.89 12.86
CA PHE A 193 -27.47 -6.93 11.92
C PHE A 193 -28.23 -5.78 12.61
N SER A 194 -28.87 -6.04 13.76
CA SER A 194 -29.52 -4.98 14.54
C SER A 194 -28.52 -3.99 15.14
N ALA A 195 -27.37 -4.48 15.62
CA ALA A 195 -26.27 -3.64 16.11
C ALA A 195 -25.71 -2.70 15.03
N LEU A 196 -25.84 -3.08 13.75
CA LEU A 196 -25.36 -2.33 12.59
C LEU A 196 -26.45 -1.52 11.88
N SER A 197 -27.63 -1.38 12.47
CA SER A 197 -28.76 -0.63 11.89
C SER A 197 -28.42 0.84 11.54
N GLY A 198 -27.53 1.48 12.30
CA GLY A 198 -27.06 2.84 12.06
C GLY A 198 -26.04 2.99 10.91
N VAL A 199 -25.49 1.89 10.40
CA VAL A 199 -24.52 1.92 9.29
C VAL A 199 -25.26 2.26 7.99
N LYS A 200 -24.80 3.28 7.26
CA LYS A 200 -25.41 3.74 6.00
C LYS A 200 -24.88 3.02 4.74
N ALA A 201 -23.72 2.38 4.83
CA ALA A 201 -23.13 1.64 3.73
C ALA A 201 -23.80 0.27 3.53
N PRO A 202 -23.64 -0.36 2.36
CA PRO A 202 -24.17 -1.69 2.09
C PRO A 202 -23.56 -2.77 2.99
N LEU A 203 -24.40 -3.65 3.54
CA LEU A 203 -23.95 -4.83 4.28
C LEU A 203 -24.43 -6.09 3.58
N ALA A 204 -23.60 -7.13 3.60
CA ALA A 204 -23.94 -8.44 3.10
C ALA A 204 -23.98 -9.48 4.21
N VAL A 205 -24.75 -10.54 3.98
CA VAL A 205 -24.75 -11.76 4.81
C VAL A 205 -24.14 -12.89 3.98
N ASP A 206 -23.13 -13.57 4.53
CA ASP A 206 -22.55 -14.79 3.95
C ASP A 206 -23.03 -16.02 4.73
N THR A 207 -24.10 -16.63 4.21
CA THR A 207 -24.62 -17.92 4.66
C THR A 207 -25.53 -18.53 3.60
N GLN A 208 -25.57 -19.87 3.56
CA GLN A 208 -26.48 -20.61 2.69
C GLN A 208 -27.72 -21.13 3.43
N ASP A 209 -27.78 -20.95 4.76
CA ASP A 209 -28.88 -21.39 5.60
C ASP A 209 -30.08 -20.43 5.46
N PRO A 210 -31.26 -20.91 4.99
CA PRO A 210 -32.46 -20.08 4.85
C PRO A 210 -32.87 -19.31 6.11
N ASP A 211 -32.75 -19.92 7.30
CA ASP A 211 -33.19 -19.31 8.56
C ASP A 211 -32.24 -18.18 8.98
N LEU A 212 -30.94 -18.35 8.71
CA LEU A 212 -29.93 -17.31 8.95
C LEU A 212 -30.03 -16.18 7.93
N ILE A 213 -30.29 -16.49 6.66
CA ILE A 213 -30.58 -15.47 5.64
C ILE A 213 -31.79 -14.65 6.08
N GLU A 214 -32.91 -15.29 6.44
CA GLU A 214 -34.13 -14.60 6.86
C GLU A 214 -33.88 -13.67 8.05
N ALA A 215 -33.11 -14.13 9.03
CA ALA A 215 -32.71 -13.37 10.21
C ALA A 215 -31.92 -12.09 9.87
N ALA A 216 -31.17 -12.07 8.77
CA ALA A 216 -30.37 -10.94 8.31
C ALA A 216 -31.15 -9.92 7.47
N LEU A 217 -32.27 -10.31 6.85
CA LEU A 217 -33.01 -9.48 5.88
C LEU A 217 -33.58 -8.17 6.46
N ASN A 218 -33.59 -8.00 7.79
CA ASN A 218 -33.96 -6.73 8.41
C ASN A 218 -32.97 -5.60 8.08
N ARG A 219 -31.75 -5.94 7.66
CA ARG A 219 -30.68 -4.97 7.38
C ARG A 219 -29.75 -5.38 6.25
N ALA A 220 -29.56 -6.66 5.94
CA ALA A 220 -28.71 -7.08 4.83
C ALA A 220 -29.23 -6.53 3.49
N ASP A 221 -28.31 -5.93 2.73
CA ASP A 221 -28.60 -5.37 1.41
C ASP A 221 -28.21 -6.33 0.28
N LEU A 222 -27.38 -7.33 0.59
CA LEU A 222 -26.87 -8.35 -0.32
C LEU A 222 -26.80 -9.70 0.40
N VAL A 223 -27.18 -10.78 -0.28
CA VAL A 223 -27.08 -12.16 0.23
C VAL A 223 -26.05 -12.95 -0.58
N LEU A 224 -25.09 -13.58 0.12
CA LEU A 224 -24.11 -14.53 -0.40
C LEU A 224 -24.40 -15.89 0.27
N SER A 225 -24.79 -16.95 -0.44
CA SER A 225 -25.16 -17.02 -1.85
C SER A 225 -26.44 -17.83 -2.06
N LEU A 226 -27.20 -17.47 -3.10
CA LEU A 226 -28.37 -18.23 -3.54
C LEU A 226 -27.99 -19.32 -4.55
N HIS A 227 -28.64 -20.48 -4.44
CA HIS A 227 -28.50 -21.61 -5.35
C HIS A 227 -29.80 -22.44 -5.39
N GLU A 228 -29.85 -23.49 -6.21
CA GLU A 228 -31.08 -24.26 -6.46
C GLU A 228 -31.74 -24.85 -5.20
N GLY A 229 -30.97 -25.06 -4.13
CA GLY A 229 -31.46 -25.65 -2.87
C GLY A 229 -32.13 -24.64 -1.93
N ASN A 230 -31.71 -23.37 -1.94
CA ASN A 230 -32.26 -22.35 -1.04
C ASN A 230 -33.18 -21.35 -1.73
N ILE A 231 -33.08 -21.15 -3.06
CA ILE A 231 -33.97 -20.25 -3.82
C ILE A 231 -35.47 -20.55 -3.57
N PRO A 232 -35.95 -21.81 -3.58
CA PRO A 232 -37.36 -22.10 -3.33
C PRO A 232 -37.83 -21.79 -1.90
N LEU A 233 -36.89 -21.76 -0.95
CA LEU A 233 -37.17 -21.60 0.48
C LEU A 233 -37.15 -20.11 0.88
N ILE A 234 -36.12 -19.37 0.46
CA ILE A 234 -35.88 -18.00 0.93
C ILE A 234 -35.92 -16.93 -0.17
N GLY A 235 -35.88 -17.32 -1.44
CA GLY A 235 -35.75 -16.37 -2.56
C GLY A 235 -36.87 -15.33 -2.61
N ARG A 236 -38.10 -15.70 -2.19
CA ARG A 236 -39.21 -14.74 -2.11
C ARG A 236 -39.02 -13.72 -0.99
N ALA A 237 -38.55 -14.14 0.18
CA ALA A 237 -38.27 -13.24 1.30
C ALA A 237 -37.15 -12.26 0.94
N VAL A 238 -36.09 -12.73 0.26
CA VAL A 238 -35.01 -11.87 -0.27
C VAL A 238 -35.57 -10.82 -1.23
N ALA A 239 -36.46 -11.22 -2.15
CA ALA A 239 -37.11 -10.32 -3.09
C ALA A 239 -38.00 -9.27 -2.41
N ASP A 240 -38.81 -9.70 -1.44
CA ASP A 240 -39.74 -8.83 -0.69
C ASP A 240 -38.97 -7.84 0.21
N ALA A 241 -37.83 -8.25 0.77
CA ALA A 241 -36.90 -7.35 1.49
C ALA A 241 -36.19 -6.36 0.55
N GLY A 242 -36.16 -6.63 -0.75
CA GLY A 242 -35.48 -5.81 -1.75
C GLY A 242 -33.96 -5.95 -1.73
N ALA A 243 -33.43 -7.00 -1.08
CA ALA A 243 -32.00 -7.30 -1.06
C ALA A 243 -31.52 -7.80 -2.43
N ALA A 244 -30.29 -7.48 -2.77
CA ALA A 244 -29.59 -8.10 -3.90
C ALA A 244 -29.11 -9.52 -3.51
N ALA A 245 -28.75 -10.33 -4.50
CA ALA A 245 -28.17 -11.65 -4.24
C ALA A 245 -27.02 -11.99 -5.19
N VAL A 246 -25.98 -12.61 -4.63
CA VAL A 246 -24.99 -13.37 -5.40
C VAL A 246 -25.56 -14.77 -5.64
N VAL A 247 -25.49 -15.23 -6.88
CA VAL A 247 -26.00 -16.54 -7.29
C VAL A 247 -24.83 -17.41 -7.73
N VAL A 248 -24.78 -18.64 -7.22
CA VAL A 248 -23.71 -19.61 -7.49
C VAL A 248 -24.26 -20.88 -8.16
N PRO A 249 -23.46 -21.58 -8.97
CA PRO A 249 -23.81 -22.92 -9.44
C PRO A 249 -23.56 -23.97 -8.34
N ARG A 250 -24.36 -25.03 -8.34
CA ARG A 250 -24.09 -26.25 -7.56
C ARG A 250 -24.52 -27.48 -8.36
N GLU A 251 -25.74 -27.98 -8.19
CA GLU A 251 -26.25 -29.08 -9.03
C GLU A 251 -26.77 -28.57 -10.38
N ARG A 252 -27.38 -27.38 -10.37
CA ARG A 252 -27.82 -26.68 -11.58
C ARG A 252 -26.74 -25.73 -12.10
N THR A 253 -26.86 -25.38 -13.38
CA THR A 253 -25.99 -24.38 -13.98
C THR A 253 -26.25 -22.99 -13.39
N LEU A 254 -25.24 -22.12 -13.45
CA LEU A 254 -25.35 -20.75 -12.96
C LEU A 254 -26.48 -19.98 -13.68
N ALA A 255 -26.65 -20.18 -14.99
CA ALA A 255 -27.71 -19.53 -15.75
C ALA A 255 -29.11 -19.97 -15.29
N GLU A 256 -29.30 -21.26 -15.00
CA GLU A 256 -30.57 -21.78 -14.46
C GLU A 256 -30.87 -21.21 -13.08
N ASN A 257 -29.87 -21.11 -12.20
CA ASN A 257 -30.05 -20.53 -10.87
C ASN A 257 -30.36 -19.03 -10.93
N VAL A 258 -29.71 -18.28 -11.81
CA VAL A 258 -30.00 -16.85 -12.05
C VAL A 258 -31.42 -16.67 -12.57
N ALA A 259 -31.87 -17.53 -13.50
CA ALA A 259 -33.25 -17.50 -14.00
C ALA A 259 -34.27 -17.80 -12.89
N ALA A 260 -34.04 -18.84 -12.09
CA ALA A 260 -34.91 -19.20 -10.97
C ALA A 260 -35.00 -18.09 -9.91
N ALA A 261 -33.88 -17.46 -9.55
CA ALA A 261 -33.85 -16.33 -8.62
C ALA A 261 -34.64 -15.12 -9.17
N ARG A 262 -34.57 -14.87 -10.48
CA ARG A 262 -35.36 -13.82 -11.14
C ARG A 262 -36.85 -14.14 -11.18
N GLU A 263 -37.23 -15.40 -11.40
CA GLU A 263 -38.63 -15.86 -11.42
C GLU A 263 -39.33 -15.66 -10.07
N VAL A 264 -38.63 -15.87 -8.95
CA VAL A 264 -39.18 -15.64 -7.61
C VAL A 264 -39.23 -14.15 -7.22
N GLY A 265 -38.66 -13.27 -8.05
CA GLY A 265 -38.80 -11.82 -7.96
C GLY A 265 -37.54 -11.06 -7.52
N VAL A 266 -36.38 -11.71 -7.36
CA VAL A 266 -35.14 -11.02 -6.98
C VAL A 266 -34.68 -10.15 -8.15
N ARG A 267 -34.65 -8.83 -7.93
CA ARG A 267 -34.41 -7.83 -8.99
C ARG A 267 -32.93 -7.62 -9.30
N HIS A 268 -32.08 -7.68 -8.27
CA HIS A 268 -30.67 -7.34 -8.35
C HIS A 268 -29.84 -8.61 -8.10
N LEU A 269 -29.29 -9.16 -9.18
CA LEU A 269 -28.55 -10.42 -9.17
C LEU A 269 -27.12 -10.19 -9.64
N ILE A 270 -26.18 -10.86 -8.99
CA ILE A 270 -24.77 -10.92 -9.37
C ILE A 270 -24.43 -12.39 -9.56
N ALA A 271 -23.82 -12.76 -10.69
CA ALA A 271 -23.46 -14.14 -10.97
C ALA A 271 -22.04 -14.44 -10.50
N ASP A 272 -21.85 -15.53 -9.77
CA ASP A 272 -20.55 -16.02 -9.34
C ASP A 272 -20.27 -17.41 -9.95
N PRO A 273 -19.36 -17.52 -10.94
CA PRO A 273 -18.91 -18.79 -11.50
C PRO A 273 -18.04 -19.65 -10.57
N LEU A 274 -17.71 -19.11 -9.38
CA LEU A 274 -16.84 -19.65 -8.34
C LEU A 274 -15.38 -19.75 -8.79
N LEU A 275 -14.59 -18.76 -8.43
CA LEU A 275 -13.13 -18.81 -8.61
C LEU A 275 -12.52 -19.77 -7.60
N LEU A 276 -11.77 -20.75 -8.10
CA LEU A 276 -11.15 -21.80 -7.27
C LEU A 276 -9.71 -21.43 -6.87
N PRO A 277 -9.21 -21.95 -5.73
CA PRO A 277 -7.85 -21.72 -5.29
C PRO A 277 -6.77 -22.19 -6.29
N VAL A 278 -5.57 -21.63 -6.17
CA VAL A 278 -4.39 -22.10 -6.92
C VAL A 278 -4.16 -23.59 -6.60
N GLY A 279 -3.96 -24.40 -7.65
CA GLY A 279 -3.80 -25.85 -7.51
C GLY A 279 -5.10 -26.65 -7.46
N SER A 280 -6.25 -26.00 -7.27
CA SER A 280 -7.58 -26.63 -7.23
C SER A 280 -8.43 -26.36 -8.47
N GLY A 281 -7.81 -25.91 -9.56
CA GLY A 281 -8.49 -25.62 -10.82
C GLY A 281 -8.74 -24.14 -11.10
N LEU A 282 -7.99 -23.22 -10.47
CA LEU A 282 -8.06 -21.76 -10.71
C LEU A 282 -8.24 -21.40 -12.19
N THR A 283 -7.37 -21.87 -13.07
CA THR A 283 -7.41 -21.53 -14.50
C THR A 283 -8.68 -22.03 -15.19
N GLY A 284 -9.11 -23.25 -14.87
CA GLY A 284 -10.36 -23.83 -15.38
C GLY A 284 -11.60 -23.11 -14.85
N SER A 285 -11.56 -22.65 -13.59
CA SER A 285 -12.64 -21.83 -13.02
C SER A 285 -12.70 -20.43 -13.63
N LEU A 286 -11.55 -19.82 -13.90
CA LEU A 286 -11.46 -18.49 -14.53
C LEU A 286 -12.09 -18.49 -15.94
N ALA A 287 -11.93 -19.57 -16.71
CA ALA A 287 -12.53 -19.69 -18.03
C ALA A 287 -14.08 -19.60 -18.02
N ARG A 288 -14.73 -19.93 -16.89
CA ARG A 288 -16.19 -19.88 -16.74
C ARG A 288 -16.73 -18.45 -16.67
N PHE A 289 -15.88 -17.46 -16.38
CA PHE A 289 -16.28 -16.07 -16.26
C PHE A 289 -16.62 -15.42 -17.60
N SER A 290 -16.05 -15.89 -18.71
CA SER A 290 -16.27 -15.30 -20.03
C SER A 290 -17.74 -15.38 -20.47
N ASP A 291 -18.37 -16.54 -20.26
CA ASP A 291 -19.74 -16.83 -20.73
C ASP A 291 -20.83 -16.65 -19.65
N ALA A 292 -20.43 -16.27 -18.43
CA ALA A 292 -21.34 -16.15 -17.30
C ALA A 292 -22.25 -14.90 -17.39
N PRO A 293 -23.51 -14.98 -16.89
CA PRO A 293 -24.41 -13.84 -16.85
C PRO A 293 -23.78 -12.64 -16.11
N ARG A 294 -24.02 -11.42 -16.61
CA ARG A 294 -23.55 -10.18 -15.97
C ARG A 294 -24.65 -9.56 -15.09
N PRO A 295 -24.29 -8.82 -14.02
CA PRO A 295 -22.93 -8.52 -13.53
C PRO A 295 -22.26 -9.70 -12.81
N LEU A 296 -20.93 -9.66 -12.72
CA LEU A 296 -20.10 -10.73 -12.16
C LEU A 296 -19.57 -10.43 -10.76
N PHE A 297 -19.47 -11.48 -9.95
CA PHE A 297 -18.75 -11.54 -8.69
C PHE A 297 -17.44 -12.32 -8.87
N PHE A 298 -16.33 -11.84 -8.30
CA PHE A 298 -15.01 -12.45 -8.42
C PHE A 298 -14.40 -12.75 -7.04
N GLY A 299 -14.40 -14.03 -6.67
CA GLY A 299 -13.89 -14.55 -5.40
C GLY A 299 -12.37 -14.51 -5.21
N ALA A 300 -11.72 -13.34 -5.19
CA ALA A 300 -10.25 -13.26 -5.09
C ALA A 300 -9.71 -13.71 -3.72
N GLY A 301 -10.45 -13.50 -2.63
CA GLY A 301 -10.12 -13.99 -1.29
C GLY A 301 -9.84 -15.50 -1.23
N ASN A 302 -10.60 -16.32 -1.98
CA ASN A 302 -10.38 -17.77 -2.08
C ASN A 302 -9.00 -18.14 -2.62
N VAL A 303 -8.36 -17.22 -3.36
CA VAL A 303 -7.03 -17.40 -3.91
C VAL A 303 -5.99 -16.81 -2.96
N VAL A 304 -6.17 -15.55 -2.56
CA VAL A 304 -5.17 -14.79 -1.78
C VAL A 304 -5.00 -15.41 -0.40
N GLU A 305 -6.08 -15.78 0.27
CA GLU A 305 -6.04 -16.35 1.62
C GLU A 305 -5.32 -17.71 1.61
N LEU A 306 -5.55 -18.53 0.58
CA LEU A 306 -5.00 -19.87 0.43
C LEU A 306 -3.70 -19.95 -0.39
N LEU A 307 -3.02 -18.81 -0.59
CA LEU A 307 -1.74 -18.72 -1.29
C LEU A 307 -0.65 -18.18 -0.36
N ASP A 308 0.44 -18.94 -0.16
CA ASP A 308 1.60 -18.50 0.62
C ASP A 308 2.49 -17.52 -0.18
N ALA A 309 1.96 -16.33 -0.44
CA ALA A 309 2.64 -15.23 -1.12
C ALA A 309 2.15 -13.87 -0.57
N ASP A 310 2.95 -12.82 -0.80
CA ASP A 310 2.59 -11.45 -0.42
C ASP A 310 1.23 -11.07 -1.05
N SER A 311 0.27 -10.67 -0.21
CA SER A 311 -1.06 -10.26 -0.64
C SER A 311 -1.05 -9.07 -1.63
N PRO A 312 -0.16 -8.06 -1.56
CA PRO A 312 -0.18 -6.94 -2.51
C PRO A 312 0.02 -7.38 -3.97
N GLY A 313 0.99 -8.26 -4.22
CA GLY A 313 1.26 -8.75 -5.58
C GLY A 313 0.14 -9.65 -6.11
N SER A 314 -0.42 -10.47 -5.23
CA SER A 314 -1.53 -11.38 -5.55
C SER A 314 -2.81 -10.60 -5.86
N ASN A 315 -3.13 -9.61 -5.01
CA ASN A 315 -4.25 -8.69 -5.18
C ASN A 315 -4.13 -7.89 -6.48
N ALA A 316 -2.94 -7.38 -6.81
CA ALA A 316 -2.70 -6.66 -8.06
C ALA A 316 -3.02 -7.52 -9.29
N LEU A 317 -2.55 -8.78 -9.30
CA LEU A 317 -2.75 -9.69 -10.42
C LEU A 317 -4.22 -10.11 -10.56
N LEU A 318 -4.86 -10.48 -9.44
CA LEU A 318 -6.25 -10.93 -9.43
C LEU A 318 -7.22 -9.80 -9.77
N ALA A 319 -6.96 -8.57 -9.32
CA ALA A 319 -7.74 -7.41 -9.75
C ALA A 319 -7.60 -7.18 -11.27
N GLY A 320 -6.43 -7.41 -11.85
CA GLY A 320 -6.22 -7.39 -13.30
C GLY A 320 -7.07 -8.44 -14.03
N MET A 321 -7.03 -9.69 -13.57
CA MET A 321 -7.87 -10.76 -14.13
C MET A 321 -9.37 -10.44 -13.99
N ALA A 322 -9.79 -9.95 -12.82
CA ALA A 322 -11.16 -9.56 -12.55
C ALA A 322 -11.61 -8.41 -13.46
N HIS A 323 -10.73 -7.43 -13.73
CA HIS A 323 -10.98 -6.37 -14.69
C HIS A 323 -11.13 -6.91 -16.13
N GLU A 324 -10.25 -7.80 -16.57
CA GLU A 324 -10.30 -8.40 -17.90
C GLU A 324 -11.58 -9.20 -18.15
N VAL A 325 -12.08 -9.93 -17.14
CA VAL A 325 -13.36 -10.63 -17.25
C VAL A 325 -14.58 -9.72 -17.04
N GLY A 326 -14.38 -8.45 -16.66
CA GLY A 326 -15.48 -7.50 -16.42
C GLY A 326 -16.26 -7.78 -15.12
N ALA A 327 -15.55 -8.15 -14.05
CA ALA A 327 -16.12 -8.30 -12.72
C ALA A 327 -16.68 -6.98 -12.17
N ALA A 328 -17.89 -7.03 -11.64
CA ALA A 328 -18.54 -5.88 -10.99
C ALA A 328 -18.15 -5.79 -9.50
N VAL A 329 -17.94 -6.94 -8.86
CA VAL A 329 -17.55 -7.05 -7.45
C VAL A 329 -16.35 -7.99 -7.35
N ILE A 330 -15.34 -7.62 -6.56
CA ILE A 330 -14.23 -8.46 -6.16
C ILE A 330 -14.26 -8.67 -4.65
N PHE A 331 -14.16 -9.92 -4.24
CA PHE A 331 -14.18 -10.36 -2.85
C PHE A 331 -12.76 -10.48 -2.30
N THR A 332 -12.54 -9.98 -1.09
CA THR A 332 -11.28 -10.12 -0.34
C THR A 332 -11.58 -10.28 1.14
N SER A 333 -10.59 -10.73 1.90
CA SER A 333 -10.69 -10.84 3.36
C SER A 333 -9.33 -10.67 4.03
N GLU A 334 -9.34 -10.52 5.36
CA GLU A 334 -8.14 -10.36 6.20
C GLU A 334 -8.14 -11.42 7.32
N HIS A 335 -8.25 -12.70 6.95
CA HIS A 335 -8.45 -13.77 7.94
C HIS A 335 -7.15 -14.15 8.65
N SER A 336 -6.03 -14.13 7.93
CA SER A 336 -4.71 -14.45 8.48
C SER A 336 -3.86 -13.20 8.67
N ASP A 337 -2.82 -13.32 9.49
CA ASP A 337 -1.81 -12.26 9.67
C ASP A 337 -1.17 -11.84 8.34
N LYS A 338 -1.07 -12.77 7.39
CA LYS A 338 -0.53 -12.53 6.04
C LYS A 338 -1.44 -11.62 5.21
N THR A 339 -2.75 -11.73 5.35
CA THR A 339 -3.72 -10.93 4.59
C THR A 339 -4.17 -9.68 5.35
N GLN A 340 -3.54 -9.35 6.47
CA GLN A 340 -3.76 -8.06 7.14
C GLN A 340 -3.46 -6.90 6.20
N GLY A 341 -4.43 -6.01 5.99
CA GLY A 341 -4.34 -4.91 5.03
C GLY A 341 -4.81 -5.26 3.61
N SER A 342 -5.21 -6.50 3.33
CA SER A 342 -5.66 -6.95 2.02
C SER A 342 -6.86 -6.16 1.50
N VAL A 343 -7.72 -5.60 2.37
CA VAL A 343 -8.83 -4.74 1.92
C VAL A 343 -8.30 -3.48 1.25
N ALA A 344 -7.34 -2.80 1.88
CA ALA A 344 -6.73 -1.58 1.34
C ALA A 344 -5.89 -1.87 0.08
N GLU A 345 -5.21 -3.01 0.06
CA GLU A 345 -4.46 -3.47 -1.10
C GLU A 345 -5.38 -3.74 -2.29
N MET A 346 -6.47 -4.49 -2.07
CA MET A 346 -7.45 -4.80 -3.11
C MET A 346 -8.12 -3.54 -3.61
N ARG A 347 -8.49 -2.61 -2.72
CA ARG A 347 -9.02 -1.30 -3.11
C ARG A 347 -8.09 -0.61 -4.08
N ARG A 348 -6.81 -0.48 -3.73
CA ARG A 348 -5.82 0.15 -4.61
C ARG A 348 -5.65 -0.61 -5.92
N ALA A 349 -5.65 -1.94 -5.90
CA ALA A 349 -5.55 -2.78 -7.09
C ALA A 349 -6.72 -2.52 -8.06
N THR A 350 -7.95 -2.41 -7.56
CA THR A 350 -9.13 -2.11 -8.39
C THR A 350 -9.07 -0.69 -8.98
N GLU A 351 -8.55 0.28 -8.24
CA GLU A 351 -8.38 1.66 -8.73
C GLU A 351 -7.28 1.75 -9.79
N MET A 352 -6.21 0.98 -9.65
CA MET A 352 -5.20 0.82 -10.72
C MET A 352 -5.84 0.32 -12.01
N MET A 353 -6.76 -0.65 -11.94
CA MET A 353 -7.47 -1.14 -13.12
C MET A 353 -8.45 -0.12 -13.68
N ALA A 354 -9.16 0.62 -12.82
CA ALA A 354 -10.04 1.70 -13.24
C ALA A 354 -9.31 2.82 -14.00
N LEU A 355 -7.99 2.95 -13.84
CA LEU A 355 -7.13 3.92 -14.54
C LEU A 355 -6.63 3.44 -15.91
N MET A 356 -6.91 2.19 -16.31
CA MET A 356 -6.39 1.61 -17.55
C MET A 356 -7.02 2.15 -18.84
N THR A 357 -8.18 2.83 -18.79
CA THR A 357 -8.80 3.39 -20.01
C THR A 357 -7.82 4.24 -20.80
N GLY A 358 -7.54 3.84 -22.05
CA GLY A 358 -6.57 4.51 -22.93
C GLY A 358 -5.11 4.13 -22.71
N ARG A 359 -4.82 3.09 -21.90
CA ARG A 359 -3.47 2.60 -21.61
C ARG A 359 -3.37 1.08 -21.91
N PRO A 360 -2.25 0.61 -22.47
CA PRO A 360 -2.07 -0.80 -22.79
C PRO A 360 -1.73 -1.69 -21.58
N TYR A 361 -1.27 -1.11 -20.47
CA TYR A 361 -0.86 -1.84 -19.27
C TYR A 361 -0.90 -0.95 -18.00
N PRO A 362 -1.11 -1.51 -16.80
CA PRO A 362 -1.22 -0.77 -15.55
C PRO A 362 0.15 -0.39 -14.96
N LYS A 363 0.94 0.38 -15.73
CA LYS A 363 2.28 0.82 -15.32
C LYS A 363 2.33 2.33 -15.14
N ASP A 364 3.02 2.76 -14.08
CA ASP A 364 3.27 4.18 -13.78
C ASP A 364 1.97 5.00 -13.71
N LEU A 365 0.96 4.43 -13.03
CA LEU A 365 -0.38 5.02 -12.88
C LEU A 365 -0.45 6.09 -11.78
N GLY A 366 0.62 6.27 -10.99
CA GLY A 366 0.58 7.06 -9.75
C GLY A 366 0.07 6.29 -8.53
N LEU A 367 -0.35 5.02 -8.73
CA LEU A 367 -0.72 4.06 -7.68
C LEU A 367 0.13 2.79 -7.86
N ASP A 368 0.56 2.19 -6.74
CA ASP A 368 1.29 0.92 -6.72
C ASP A 368 1.10 0.13 -5.41
N LEU A 369 1.55 -1.12 -5.44
CA LEU A 369 1.50 -2.09 -4.34
C LEU A 369 2.91 -2.62 -3.98
N LEU A 370 3.95 -1.79 -4.16
CA LEU A 370 5.33 -2.16 -3.82
C LEU A 370 5.62 -1.87 -2.34
N ILE A 371 5.50 -2.88 -1.47
CA ILE A 371 5.63 -2.72 -0.01
C ILE A 371 7.05 -2.98 0.51
N LEU A 372 7.83 -3.91 -0.07
CA LEU A 372 9.22 -4.23 0.35
C LEU A 372 10.19 -4.47 -0.83
N LYS A 373 9.99 -3.78 -1.96
CA LYS A 373 10.89 -3.88 -3.11
C LYS A 373 11.17 -2.51 -3.70
N GLU A 374 12.44 -2.23 -3.94
CA GLU A 374 12.83 -1.10 -4.75
C GLU A 374 12.65 -1.44 -6.24
N LYS A 375 12.07 -0.51 -7.00
CA LYS A 375 11.85 -0.66 -8.44
C LYS A 375 13.15 -0.79 -9.24
N ARG A 376 14.30 -0.38 -8.68
CA ARG A 376 15.61 -0.35 -9.34
C ARG A 376 16.75 -0.63 -8.35
N ARG A 377 17.19 -1.89 -8.24
CA ARG A 377 18.42 -2.23 -7.50
C ARG A 377 19.65 -1.66 -8.17
N ARG A 378 20.55 -1.06 -7.39
CA ARG A 378 21.84 -0.53 -7.86
C ARG A 378 22.93 -1.57 -7.59
N ARG A 379 23.88 -1.73 -8.52
CA ARG A 379 25.02 -2.66 -8.37
C ARG A 379 26.29 -1.86 -8.16
N GLU A 380 27.00 -2.16 -7.09
CA GLU A 380 28.33 -1.65 -6.80
C GLU A 380 29.41 -2.64 -7.30
N PRO A 381 30.63 -2.18 -7.65
CA PRO A 381 31.75 -3.05 -8.05
C PRO A 381 32.27 -3.91 -6.88
N PRO A 382 32.88 -5.10 -7.14
CA PRO A 382 33.36 -5.99 -6.09
C PRO A 382 34.55 -5.41 -5.30
N LEU A 383 34.70 -5.87 -4.06
CA LEU A 383 35.82 -5.52 -3.17
C LEU A 383 37.07 -6.32 -3.56
N ASP A 384 38.23 -5.67 -3.61
CA ASP A 384 39.53 -6.29 -3.93
C ASP A 384 40.25 -6.76 -2.64
N TYR A 385 40.78 -7.99 -2.61
CA TYR A 385 41.47 -8.55 -1.43
C TYR A 385 42.53 -9.63 -1.78
N GLU A 386 43.60 -9.73 -0.99
CA GLU A 386 44.78 -10.57 -1.28
C GLU A 386 44.71 -12.01 -0.72
N SER A 387 43.95 -12.26 0.34
CA SER A 387 43.74 -13.62 0.89
C SER A 387 42.45 -13.69 1.72
N VAL A 388 41.98 -14.91 2.01
CA VAL A 388 40.73 -15.17 2.73
C VAL A 388 40.94 -16.16 3.88
N MET A 389 40.29 -15.90 5.02
CA MET A 389 40.21 -16.81 6.15
C MET A 389 38.74 -17.07 6.47
N GLU A 390 38.36 -18.33 6.55
CA GLU A 390 36.99 -18.75 6.90
C GLU A 390 36.72 -18.58 8.40
N ALA A 391 35.58 -17.98 8.74
CA ALA A 391 35.22 -17.70 10.13
C ALA A 391 34.83 -18.99 10.89
N SER A 392 35.27 -19.11 12.14
CA SER A 392 34.83 -20.17 13.05
C SER A 392 33.60 -19.73 13.87
N PRO A 393 32.76 -20.67 14.35
CA PRO A 393 31.55 -20.34 15.12
C PRO A 393 31.85 -19.55 16.40
N ALA A 394 30.91 -18.69 16.81
CA ALA A 394 31.01 -17.98 18.08
C ALA A 394 30.92 -18.96 19.27
N PRO A 395 31.68 -18.76 20.37
CA PRO A 395 31.62 -19.64 21.53
C PRO A 395 30.25 -19.61 22.24
N ASP A 396 29.81 -20.76 22.76
CA ASP A 396 28.51 -20.91 23.44
C ASP A 396 28.46 -20.27 24.84
N GLU A 397 29.60 -20.13 25.53
CA GLU A 397 29.65 -19.46 26.83
C GLU A 397 29.67 -17.94 26.67
N VAL A 398 28.52 -17.32 26.97
CA VAL A 398 28.40 -15.86 27.05
C VAL A 398 29.13 -15.37 28.29
N VAL A 399 30.36 -14.89 28.09
CA VAL A 399 31.14 -14.25 29.14
C VAL A 399 30.66 -12.81 29.30
N TYR A 400 29.88 -12.58 30.36
CA TYR A 400 29.40 -11.24 30.67
C TYR A 400 30.57 -10.28 30.90
N ASP A 401 30.36 -9.05 30.43
CA ASP A 401 31.29 -7.97 30.70
C ASP A 401 31.34 -7.71 32.22
N PRO A 402 32.53 -7.72 32.86
CA PRO A 402 32.67 -7.44 34.29
C PRO A 402 32.13 -6.06 34.71
N LEU A 403 31.97 -5.13 33.76
CA LEU A 403 31.37 -3.82 34.01
C LEU A 403 29.84 -3.86 34.02
N GLY A 404 29.23 -4.98 33.62
CA GLY A 404 27.81 -5.27 33.74
C GLY A 404 26.99 -4.97 32.49
N CYS A 405 25.69 -5.26 32.55
CA CYS A 405 24.82 -5.27 31.39
C CYS A 405 24.32 -3.88 30.97
N ILE A 406 23.96 -3.75 29.70
CA ILE A 406 23.44 -2.54 29.07
C ILE A 406 22.10 -2.86 28.43
N ARG A 407 21.07 -2.12 28.81
CA ARG A 407 19.72 -2.26 28.25
C ARG A 407 19.52 -1.27 27.13
N ILE A 408 19.08 -1.76 25.98
CA ILE A 408 18.80 -0.97 24.79
C ILE A 408 17.30 -0.88 24.62
N GLY A 409 16.82 0.34 24.46
CA GLY A 409 15.45 0.63 24.08
C GLY A 409 15.45 1.62 22.94
N VAL A 410 14.30 1.71 22.30
CA VAL A 410 14.01 2.78 21.36
C VAL A 410 13.09 3.75 22.09
N GLU A 411 13.59 4.95 22.37
CA GLU A 411 12.83 6.05 22.96
C GLU A 411 12.67 7.17 21.93
N GLY A 412 11.61 7.06 21.15
CA GLY A 412 11.44 7.85 19.94
C GLY A 412 12.52 7.49 18.93
N ASP A 413 13.06 8.46 18.21
CA ASP A 413 14.11 8.19 17.19
C ASP A 413 15.49 7.97 17.81
N PHE A 414 15.55 7.76 19.13
CA PHE A 414 16.79 7.60 19.83
C PHE A 414 16.89 6.19 20.35
N ILE A 415 18.05 5.63 20.08
CA ILE A 415 18.52 4.43 20.70
C ILE A 415 19.04 4.85 22.08
N VAL A 416 18.45 4.28 23.12
CA VAL A 416 18.79 4.57 24.50
C VAL A 416 19.43 3.35 25.09
N ALA A 417 20.70 3.49 25.46
CA ALA A 417 21.48 2.48 26.13
C ALA A 417 21.65 2.89 27.59
N VAL A 418 20.96 2.20 28.49
CA VAL A 418 21.02 2.45 29.93
C VAL A 418 22.03 1.52 30.57
N HIS A 419 23.01 2.11 31.25
CA HIS A 419 24.02 1.39 32.00
C HIS A 419 24.16 1.97 33.41
N ARG A 420 23.95 1.14 34.44
CA ARG A 420 24.03 1.50 35.86
C ARG A 420 23.26 2.79 36.21
N GLY A 421 22.06 2.93 35.68
CA GLY A 421 21.18 4.09 35.91
C GLY A 421 21.57 5.36 35.15
N ARG A 422 22.61 5.31 34.30
CA ARG A 422 23.00 6.40 33.40
C ARG A 422 22.62 6.03 31.97
N ALA A 423 21.91 6.92 31.30
CA ALA A 423 21.50 6.73 29.92
C ALA A 423 22.50 7.40 28.97
N VAL A 424 22.95 6.65 27.97
CA VAL A 424 23.57 7.19 26.77
C VAL A 424 22.54 7.09 25.66
N ARG A 425 22.30 8.22 25.01
CA ARG A 425 21.19 8.37 24.08
C ARG A 425 21.71 9.02 22.81
N GLY A 426 21.28 8.49 21.68
CA GLY A 426 21.70 8.97 20.36
C GLY A 426 20.82 8.40 19.28
N LYS A 427 20.78 9.08 18.14
CA LYS A 427 19.91 8.71 17.01
C LYS A 427 20.57 7.75 16.03
N CYS A 428 21.89 7.69 16.11
CA CYS A 428 22.78 6.93 15.28
C CYS A 428 23.38 5.85 16.19
N TRP A 429 23.31 4.59 15.77
CA TRP A 429 23.79 3.48 16.58
C TRP A 429 25.28 3.60 16.87
N GLU A 430 26.06 4.16 15.93
CA GLU A 430 27.49 4.43 16.07
C GLU A 430 27.79 5.46 17.18
N ASP A 431 27.02 6.54 17.29
CA ASP A 431 27.29 7.61 18.27
C ASP A 431 27.03 7.12 19.71
N VAL A 432 25.94 6.38 19.89
CA VAL A 432 25.60 5.76 21.16
C VAL A 432 26.70 4.78 21.56
N PHE A 433 27.14 3.98 20.62
CA PHE A 433 28.22 3.02 20.81
C PHE A 433 29.55 3.71 21.19
N CYS A 434 29.94 4.78 20.48
CA CYS A 434 31.15 5.54 20.76
C CYS A 434 31.13 6.25 22.13
N ALA A 435 29.99 6.78 22.55
CA ALA A 435 29.84 7.42 23.86
C ALA A 435 29.86 6.39 25.01
N LEU A 436 29.27 5.21 24.82
CA LEU A 436 29.39 4.11 25.78
C LEU A 436 30.84 3.68 25.98
N LEU A 437 31.60 3.57 24.88
CA LEU A 437 33.02 3.23 24.91
C LEU A 437 33.86 4.31 25.61
N SER A 438 33.64 5.59 25.29
CA SER A 438 34.37 6.73 25.87
C SER A 438 34.11 6.91 27.37
N ASN A 439 32.92 6.52 27.84
CA ASN A 439 32.56 6.56 29.25
C ASN A 439 33.06 5.34 30.05
N GLY A 440 33.79 4.42 29.42
CA GLY A 440 34.28 3.19 30.05
C GLY A 440 33.16 2.24 30.48
N SER A 441 32.07 2.18 29.71
CA SER A 441 30.88 1.36 30.03
C SER A 441 31.02 -0.12 29.65
N LEU A 442 32.06 -0.49 28.90
CA LEU A 442 32.35 -1.86 28.48
C LEU A 442 33.86 -2.12 28.46
N SER A 443 34.25 -3.37 28.66
CA SER A 443 35.66 -3.80 28.78
C SER A 443 36.05 -4.94 27.82
N ARG A 444 35.08 -5.58 27.15
CA ARG A 444 35.33 -6.68 26.21
C ARG A 444 34.90 -6.37 24.78
N LEU A 445 35.63 -6.92 23.80
CA LEU A 445 35.41 -6.67 22.37
C LEU A 445 34.19 -7.43 21.80
N ASP A 446 33.94 -8.63 22.32
CA ASP A 446 32.77 -9.44 21.97
C ASP A 446 31.45 -8.74 22.35
N HIS A 447 31.38 -8.18 23.56
CA HIS A 447 30.24 -7.39 24.02
C HIS A 447 30.04 -6.13 23.16
N ALA A 448 31.12 -5.52 22.68
CA ALA A 448 31.05 -4.35 21.81
C ALA A 448 30.39 -4.69 20.46
N ALA A 449 30.76 -5.82 19.85
CA ALA A 449 30.14 -6.28 18.60
C ALA A 449 28.63 -6.58 18.77
N TYR A 450 28.23 -7.21 19.87
CA TYR A 450 26.82 -7.47 20.20
C TYR A 450 26.01 -6.17 20.30
N LEU A 451 26.54 -5.17 21.02
CA LEU A 451 25.86 -3.88 21.18
C LEU A 451 25.69 -3.18 19.82
N GLY A 452 26.71 -3.20 18.95
CA GLY A 452 26.58 -2.61 17.62
C GLY A 452 25.41 -3.21 16.81
N LYS A 453 25.26 -4.54 16.85
CA LYS A 453 24.14 -5.24 16.19
C LYS A 453 22.77 -4.81 16.76
N GLU A 454 22.60 -4.83 18.08
CA GLU A 454 21.30 -4.50 18.70
C GLU A 454 20.96 -3.01 18.59
N LEU A 455 21.96 -2.12 18.66
CA LEU A 455 21.78 -0.69 18.41
C LEU A 455 21.43 -0.45 16.94
N TYR A 456 22.06 -1.16 15.99
CA TYR A 456 21.69 -1.05 14.56
C TYR A 456 20.34 -1.67 14.26
N LYS A 457 19.95 -2.74 14.95
CA LYS A 457 18.59 -3.30 14.87
C LYS A 457 17.56 -2.33 15.45
N ALA A 458 17.87 -1.70 16.57
CA ALA A 458 17.08 -0.59 17.11
C ALA A 458 16.98 0.52 16.06
N GLU A 459 18.06 0.83 15.38
CA GLU A 459 18.04 1.80 14.29
C GLU A 459 17.26 1.33 13.08
N LEU A 460 17.34 0.06 12.68
CA LEU A 460 16.55 -0.49 11.59
C LEU A 460 15.07 -0.57 11.98
N ALA A 461 14.75 -0.84 13.24
CA ALA A 461 13.39 -0.79 13.78
C ALA A 461 12.84 0.61 13.74
N ILE A 462 13.68 1.58 14.11
CA ILE A 462 13.42 2.99 13.87
C ILE A 462 13.25 3.26 12.35
N ARG A 463 14.08 2.70 11.46
CA ARG A 463 14.11 3.01 10.01
C ARG A 463 13.04 2.33 9.17
N LEU A 464 12.70 1.07 9.45
CA LEU A 464 11.64 0.29 8.79
C LEU A 464 10.31 0.37 9.57
N GLY A 465 10.29 1.09 10.69
CA GLY A 465 9.10 1.34 11.49
C GLY A 465 8.51 0.07 12.12
N ARG A 466 9.37 -0.85 12.56
CA ARG A 466 8.97 -2.11 13.20
C ARG A 466 9.25 -2.04 14.69
N SER A 467 8.49 -2.78 15.49
CA SER A 467 8.76 -2.86 16.93
C SER A 467 10.19 -3.31 17.16
N PHE A 468 10.92 -2.56 17.99
CA PHE A 468 12.21 -3.01 18.47
C PHE A 468 12.02 -3.85 19.72
N GLU A 469 12.40 -5.12 19.62
CA GLU A 469 12.58 -6.00 20.76
C GLU A 469 14.07 -6.32 20.88
N GLN A 470 14.71 -5.87 21.97
CA GLN A 470 16.11 -6.24 22.23
C GLN A 470 16.20 -7.77 22.35
N ASP A 471 17.20 -8.37 21.70
CA ASP A 471 17.38 -9.82 21.54
C ASP A 471 16.29 -10.55 20.72
N GLY A 472 15.19 -9.86 20.34
CA GLY A 472 14.17 -10.36 19.42
C GLY A 472 14.57 -10.33 17.93
N PRO A 473 13.83 -10.99 17.04
CA PRO A 473 14.05 -10.86 15.59
C PRO A 473 13.72 -9.43 15.11
N PHE A 474 14.22 -9.05 13.93
CA PHE A 474 13.98 -7.73 13.33
C PHE A 474 12.83 -7.69 12.33
#